data_AF-A0A554L2B4-F1
#
_entry.id   AF-A0A554L2B4-F1
#
_cell.length_a   1.000
_cell.length_b   1.000
_cell.length_c   1.000
_cell.angle_alpha   90.00
_cell.angle_beta   90.00
_cell.angle_gamma   90.00
#
_symmetry.space_group_name_H-M   'P 1'
#
loop_
_entity.id
_entity.type
_entity.pdbx_description
1 polymer ?
#
loop_
_entity_poly.entity_id
_entity_poly.type
_entity_poly.pdbx_seq_one_letter_code
_entity_poly.pdbx_strand_id
1 'polypeptide(L)'
;MCVSFAKAKNLLAFDLPVIMRQMSKNPVSMDVIVDLQYGDCGKGKVAHYLCTTRKYTHVLRYNGGCNAGHTIFHKGRKFVTHHVPAGVFAGTPSVIGPGCVVDPEKFLKEIQGLEDGGIKARDTVFVANNVHIITDAHKAEDNKDTKVGTTGQGNGPAYRDKFARTGIRAEHVPELKPYLIDLYDAWFGGTKAVKVLAEGAQGFGLDIDWGDYPYVTSSHCTVGGAILNGVPHSAVKEVWGVAKMYETYVGKKKFQPEGEVFNKIADAGEEFGATTGRRRQTNWMDMQLLERAIRMNAVTHVVFNKVDVLRAVGAWAVVDNGGVMPFKSEREMKSFLQKRLASLGIPRSKLFFSENKDGI
;
A
#
# COMPACT_ATOMS: atom_id res chain seq x y z
N MET A 1 -8.02 5.54 72.98
CA MET A 1 -7.58 6.89 72.60
C MET A 1 -6.73 6.79 71.34
N CYS A 2 -7.05 7.63 70.37
CA CYS A 2 -6.55 7.62 69.00
C CYS A 2 -5.06 8.00 68.94
N VAL A 3 -4.25 7.26 68.19
CA VAL A 3 -2.87 7.67 67.86
C VAL A 3 -2.92 8.49 66.58
N SER A 4 -2.42 9.71 66.69
CA SER A 4 -2.36 10.78 65.68
C SER A 4 -1.76 10.35 64.34
N PHE A 5 -2.52 10.55 63.25
CA PHE A 5 -2.01 10.67 61.88
C PHE A 5 -1.88 12.16 61.54
N ALA A 6 -0.67 12.69 61.57
CA ALA A 6 -0.36 13.99 60.99
C ALA A 6 1.04 13.94 60.35
N LYS A 7 1.09 13.76 59.02
CA LYS A 7 2.02 14.38 58.06
C LYS A 7 2.01 13.60 56.74
N ALA A 8 1.25 14.11 55.76
CA ALA A 8 1.54 14.05 54.32
C ALA A 8 0.42 14.79 53.56
N LYS A 9 0.32 16.12 53.76
CA LYS A 9 -0.37 17.00 52.81
C LYS A 9 0.71 17.85 52.16
N ASN A 10 1.14 17.45 50.97
CA ASN A 10 1.68 18.29 49.89
C ASN A 10 2.14 17.38 48.75
N LEU A 11 1.94 17.84 47.51
CA LEU A 11 2.10 17.16 46.21
C LEU A 11 0.89 16.38 45.67
N LEU A 12 -0.30 16.97 45.74
CA LEU A 12 -1.39 16.70 44.79
C LEU A 12 -2.03 18.03 44.38
N ALA A 13 -1.38 18.75 43.48
CA ALA A 13 -1.97 19.80 42.63
C ALA A 13 -0.87 20.35 41.70
N PHE A 14 -0.40 19.54 40.75
CA PHE A 14 0.10 20.13 39.52
C PHE A 14 -1.13 20.40 38.65
N ASP A 15 -1.33 21.67 38.31
CA ASP A 15 -2.35 22.14 37.36
C ASP A 15 -2.16 21.48 36.00
N LEU A 16 -2.75 20.30 35.84
CA LEU A 16 -2.84 19.56 34.60
C LEU A 16 -4.16 19.72 33.79
N PRO A 17 -4.89 20.88 33.71
CA PRO A 17 -6.10 20.93 32.87
C PRO A 17 -6.19 22.00 31.76
N VAL A 18 -5.12 22.72 31.37
CA VAL A 18 -5.18 23.65 30.20
C VAL A 18 -4.44 23.12 28.98
N ILE A 19 -3.23 22.60 29.14
CA ILE A 19 -2.41 22.07 28.03
C ILE A 19 -3.04 20.78 27.45
N MET A 20 -3.53 19.87 28.30
CA MET A 20 -4.23 18.65 27.83
C MET A 20 -5.60 18.94 27.21
N ARG A 21 -6.29 20.01 27.61
CA ARG A 21 -7.57 20.41 26.98
C ARG A 21 -7.38 21.01 25.58
N GLN A 22 -6.22 21.60 25.30
CA GLN A 22 -5.87 22.15 23.98
C GLN A 22 -5.29 21.13 23.00
N MET A 23 -4.73 20.02 23.49
CA MET A 23 -4.24 18.91 22.64
C MET A 23 -5.37 18.11 21.95
N SER A 24 -6.65 18.47 22.14
CA SER A 24 -7.83 17.72 21.67
C SER A 24 -8.51 18.23 20.40
N LYS A 25 -7.85 19.00 19.52
CA LYS A 25 -8.57 19.65 18.38
C LYS A 25 -7.95 19.59 16.98
N ASN A 26 -6.91 18.81 16.74
CA ASN A 26 -6.43 18.64 15.36
C ASN A 26 -6.94 17.31 14.81
N PRO A 27 -7.97 17.33 13.95
CA PRO A 27 -8.48 16.09 13.39
C PRO A 27 -7.41 15.52 12.45
N VAL A 28 -6.84 14.38 12.83
CA VAL A 28 -6.17 13.49 11.88
C VAL A 28 -7.25 12.81 11.05
N SER A 29 -7.07 12.79 9.75
CA SER A 29 -7.90 12.05 8.82
C SER A 29 -7.02 11.29 7.83
N MET A 30 -7.48 10.12 7.39
CA MET A 30 -6.74 9.27 6.49
C MET A 30 -7.64 8.69 5.41
N ASP A 31 -7.21 8.83 4.17
CA ASP A 31 -7.69 8.02 3.07
C ASP A 31 -6.71 6.88 2.84
N VAL A 32 -7.19 5.68 2.50
CA VAL A 32 -6.34 4.48 2.34
C VAL A 32 -6.52 3.91 0.95
N ILE A 33 -5.41 3.54 0.30
CA ILE A 33 -5.41 2.83 -0.98
C ILE A 33 -4.98 1.39 -0.73
N VAL A 34 -5.86 0.45 -1.06
CA VAL A 34 -5.62 -0.98 -0.98
C VAL A 34 -5.74 -1.61 -2.36
N ASP A 35 -5.00 -2.68 -2.61
CA ASP A 35 -5.13 -3.50 -3.81
C ASP A 35 -5.96 -4.73 -3.46
N LEU A 36 -6.98 -5.00 -4.25
CA LEU A 36 -8.01 -5.98 -3.95
C LEU A 36 -7.66 -7.39 -4.44
N GLN A 37 -6.51 -7.55 -5.11
CA GLN A 37 -6.08 -8.80 -5.75
C GLN A 37 -4.66 -9.16 -5.28
N TYR A 38 -3.81 -9.72 -6.14
CA TYR A 38 -2.46 -10.18 -5.81
C TYR A 38 -1.38 -9.10 -6.03
N GLY A 39 -1.74 -7.81 -5.99
CA GLY A 39 -0.81 -6.73 -6.28
C GLY A 39 -0.78 -6.35 -7.75
N ASP A 40 0.04 -5.33 -8.06
CA ASP A 40 0.19 -4.76 -9.40
C ASP A 40 -1.08 -4.16 -10.03
N CYS A 41 -2.14 -3.90 -9.25
CA CYS A 41 -3.39 -3.39 -9.82
C CYS A 41 -3.34 -1.92 -10.28
N GLY A 42 -2.19 -1.25 -10.21
CA GLY A 42 -2.05 0.16 -10.57
C GLY A 42 -2.36 1.13 -9.41
N LYS A 43 -2.10 0.74 -8.16
CA LYS A 43 -2.26 1.62 -6.97
C LYS A 43 -1.51 2.94 -7.10
N GLY A 44 -0.25 2.93 -7.58
CA GLY A 44 0.57 4.13 -7.71
C GLY A 44 -0.06 5.20 -8.61
N LYS A 45 -0.81 4.78 -9.64
CA LYS A 45 -1.59 5.69 -10.49
C LYS A 45 -2.74 6.34 -9.70
N VAL A 46 -3.48 5.55 -8.92
CA VAL A 46 -4.57 6.07 -8.07
C VAL A 46 -4.02 7.01 -7.00
N ALA A 47 -2.88 6.65 -6.39
CA ALA A 47 -2.19 7.50 -5.43
C ALA A 47 -1.75 8.83 -6.04
N HIS A 48 -1.13 8.79 -7.22
CA HIS A 48 -0.72 9.98 -7.96
C HIS A 48 -1.90 10.89 -8.35
N TYR A 49 -2.99 10.32 -8.83
CA TYR A 49 -4.23 11.05 -9.12
C TYR A 49 -4.81 11.72 -7.86
N LEU A 50 -4.90 11.00 -6.74
CA LEU A 50 -5.42 11.56 -5.48
C LEU A 50 -4.50 12.67 -4.94
N CYS A 51 -3.18 12.50 -5.04
CA CYS A 51 -2.20 13.52 -4.64
C CYS A 51 -2.31 14.81 -5.46
N THR A 52 -2.72 14.73 -6.72
CA THR A 52 -2.82 15.88 -7.63
C THR A 52 -4.20 16.54 -7.60
N THR A 53 -5.24 15.80 -7.21
CA THR A 53 -6.64 16.30 -7.20
C THR A 53 -7.15 16.66 -5.81
N ARG A 54 -6.48 16.23 -4.75
CA ARG A 54 -6.86 16.51 -3.36
C ARG A 54 -5.70 17.13 -2.58
N LYS A 55 -6.04 17.79 -1.47
CA LYS A 55 -5.06 18.39 -0.56
C LYS A 55 -4.76 17.45 0.60
N TYR A 56 -3.70 16.66 0.44
CA TYR A 56 -3.11 15.90 1.54
C TYR A 56 -1.96 16.69 2.16
N THR A 57 -1.77 16.51 3.47
CA THR A 57 -0.59 17.04 4.18
C THR A 57 0.58 16.07 4.13
N HIS A 58 0.28 14.76 4.05
CA HIS A 58 1.27 13.70 4.04
C HIS A 58 0.77 12.54 3.18
N VAL A 59 1.71 11.84 2.54
CA VAL A 59 1.47 10.55 1.89
C VAL A 59 2.29 9.50 2.61
N LEU A 60 1.66 8.44 3.09
CA LEU A 60 2.25 7.43 3.95
C LEU A 60 2.30 6.10 3.21
N ARG A 61 3.49 5.52 3.03
CA ARG A 61 3.61 4.10 2.64
C ARG A 61 3.59 3.27 3.92
N TYR A 62 2.58 2.40 4.06
CA TYR A 62 2.25 1.81 5.37
C TYR A 62 2.70 0.35 5.58
N ASN A 63 3.06 -0.38 4.53
CA ASN A 63 3.52 -1.77 4.59
C ASN A 63 4.55 -2.10 3.49
N GLY A 64 5.14 -3.28 3.54
CA GLY A 64 6.09 -3.77 2.52
C GLY A 64 7.49 -3.15 2.62
N GLY A 65 8.25 -3.21 1.53
CA GLY A 65 9.63 -2.73 1.45
C GLY A 65 10.00 -2.40 0.00
N CYS A 66 11.20 -2.77 -0.45
CA CYS A 66 11.66 -2.56 -1.83
C CYS A 66 11.26 -3.69 -2.79
N ASN A 67 10.42 -4.63 -2.34
CA ASN A 67 9.98 -5.79 -3.11
C ASN A 67 8.81 -5.51 -4.07
N ALA A 68 8.15 -4.35 -3.96
CA ALA A 68 7.11 -3.92 -4.89
C ALA A 68 7.58 -2.64 -5.60
N GLY A 69 7.50 -2.62 -6.92
CA GLY A 69 7.75 -1.43 -7.72
C GLY A 69 6.44 -0.79 -8.16
N HIS A 70 6.30 0.52 -8.00
CA HIS A 70 5.18 1.31 -8.49
C HIS A 70 5.63 2.16 -9.67
N THR A 71 5.02 1.91 -10.83
CA THR A 71 5.26 2.74 -12.01
C THR A 71 4.36 3.97 -11.97
N ILE A 72 4.95 5.15 -12.05
CA ILE A 72 4.25 6.43 -12.09
C ILE A 72 4.71 7.20 -13.33
N PHE A 73 3.77 7.74 -14.08
CA PHE A 73 4.04 8.65 -15.19
C PHE A 73 3.85 10.09 -14.69
N HIS A 74 4.92 10.88 -14.72
CA HIS A 74 4.90 12.27 -14.27
C HIS A 74 5.56 13.17 -15.32
N LYS A 75 4.82 14.19 -15.79
CA LYS A 75 5.29 15.15 -16.83
C LYS A 75 5.89 14.44 -18.06
N GLY A 76 5.24 13.38 -18.53
CA GLY A 76 5.69 12.60 -19.70
C GLY A 76 6.88 11.68 -19.46
N ARG A 77 7.42 11.60 -18.24
CA ARG A 77 8.51 10.68 -17.86
C ARG A 77 7.99 9.53 -17.02
N LYS A 78 8.52 8.32 -17.25
CA LYS A 78 8.23 7.12 -16.45
C LYS A 78 9.21 7.05 -15.27
N PHE A 79 8.68 6.91 -14.07
CA PHE A 79 9.43 6.63 -12.84
C PHE A 79 9.00 5.29 -12.26
N VAL A 80 9.93 4.57 -11.66
CA VAL A 80 9.64 3.34 -10.89
C VAL A 80 10.13 3.60 -9.48
N THR A 81 9.19 3.72 -8.53
CA THR A 81 9.49 3.84 -7.11
C THR A 81 9.32 2.50 -6.41
N HIS A 82 10.02 2.29 -5.31
CA HIS A 82 9.97 1.08 -4.50
C HIS A 82 9.68 1.40 -3.04
N HIS A 83 10.50 2.25 -2.43
CA HIS A 83 10.27 2.76 -1.09
C HIS A 83 9.45 4.05 -1.10
N VAL A 84 9.69 4.93 -2.07
CA VAL A 84 9.19 6.30 -2.04
C VAL A 84 7.70 6.36 -2.42
N PRO A 85 6.83 6.94 -1.55
CA PRO A 85 5.41 7.13 -1.86
C PRO A 85 5.17 8.10 -3.04
N ALA A 86 4.01 7.99 -3.69
CA ALA A 86 3.65 8.80 -4.85
C ALA A 86 3.52 10.32 -4.56
N GLY A 87 3.42 10.72 -3.29
CA GLY A 87 3.34 12.12 -2.87
C GLY A 87 4.53 12.97 -3.29
N VAL A 88 5.69 12.36 -3.48
CA VAL A 88 6.94 13.03 -3.88
C VAL A 88 6.77 13.81 -5.20
N PHE A 89 5.96 13.28 -6.13
CA PHE A 89 5.69 13.91 -7.43
C PHE A 89 4.77 15.13 -7.33
N ALA A 90 4.04 15.28 -6.22
CA ALA A 90 3.22 16.44 -5.91
C ALA A 90 3.92 17.43 -4.96
N GLY A 91 5.13 17.13 -4.50
CA GLY A 91 5.82 17.89 -3.46
C GLY A 91 5.19 17.75 -2.07
N THR A 92 4.35 16.73 -1.87
CA THR A 92 3.71 16.44 -0.58
C THR A 92 4.67 15.60 0.28
N PRO A 93 4.88 15.94 1.57
CA PRO A 93 5.65 15.13 2.50
C PRO A 93 5.30 13.64 2.40
N SER A 94 6.28 12.83 2.03
CA SER A 94 6.14 11.42 1.67
C SER A 94 6.89 10.56 2.66
N VAL A 95 6.14 9.86 3.51
CA VAL A 95 6.66 9.19 4.70
C VAL A 95 6.62 7.67 4.53
N ILE A 96 7.71 7.00 4.85
CA ILE A 96 7.78 5.54 4.96
C ILE A 96 7.54 5.17 6.43
N GLY A 97 6.39 4.53 6.71
CA GLY A 97 5.94 4.24 8.08
C GLY A 97 6.47 2.93 8.66
N PRO A 98 6.38 2.73 9.99
CA PRO A 98 6.92 1.57 10.71
C PRO A 98 6.34 0.22 10.29
N GLY A 99 5.19 0.18 9.63
CA GLY A 99 4.69 -1.06 9.03
C GLY A 99 5.58 -1.58 7.90
N CYS A 100 6.54 -0.80 7.44
CA CYS A 100 7.51 -1.14 6.40
C CYS A 100 8.82 -1.72 6.93
N VAL A 101 9.64 -2.21 5.98
CA VAL A 101 11.08 -2.44 6.12
C VAL A 101 11.84 -1.68 5.02
N VAL A 102 13.00 -1.10 5.34
CA VAL A 102 13.78 -0.23 4.44
C VAL A 102 15.18 -0.77 4.19
N ASP A 103 15.58 -0.88 2.92
CA ASP A 103 16.99 -1.05 2.54
C ASP A 103 17.60 0.36 2.38
N PRO A 104 18.57 0.77 3.24
CA PRO A 104 19.11 2.13 3.23
C PRO A 104 19.82 2.47 1.91
N GLU A 105 20.55 1.52 1.34
CA GLU A 105 21.31 1.73 0.10
C GLU A 105 20.35 1.96 -1.07
N LYS A 106 19.31 1.12 -1.19
CA LYS A 106 18.29 1.27 -2.23
C LYS A 106 17.47 2.53 -2.05
N PHE A 107 17.11 2.87 -0.81
CA PHE A 107 16.41 4.12 -0.51
C PHE A 107 17.20 5.33 -0.98
N LEU A 108 18.49 5.44 -0.63
CA LEU A 108 19.33 6.57 -1.05
C LEU A 108 19.53 6.63 -2.57
N LYS A 109 19.69 5.46 -3.23
CA LYS A 109 19.74 5.38 -4.70
C LYS A 109 18.44 5.84 -5.35
N GLU A 110 17.29 5.47 -4.78
CA GLU A 110 15.98 5.88 -5.26
C GLU A 110 15.78 7.39 -5.12
N ILE A 111 16.17 7.98 -3.98
CA ILE A 111 16.18 9.44 -3.80
C ILE A 111 17.03 10.12 -4.87
N GLN A 112 18.26 9.63 -5.12
CA GLN A 112 19.13 10.21 -6.13
C GLN A 112 18.52 10.12 -7.54
N GLY A 113 17.95 8.96 -7.91
CA GLY A 113 17.31 8.79 -9.21
C GLY A 113 16.09 9.70 -9.42
N LEU A 114 15.37 10.04 -8.35
CA LEU A 114 14.28 11.02 -8.40
C LEU A 114 14.81 12.46 -8.59
N GLU A 115 15.89 12.83 -7.90
CA GLU A 115 16.55 14.14 -8.05
C GLU A 115 17.13 14.35 -9.45
N ASP A 116 17.81 13.33 -10.01
CA ASP A 116 18.28 13.32 -11.40
C ASP A 116 17.10 13.44 -12.40
N GLY A 117 15.92 13.01 -11.95
CA GLY A 117 14.64 13.16 -12.62
C GLY A 117 14.00 14.55 -12.53
N GLY A 118 14.57 15.47 -11.76
CA GLY A 118 14.03 16.80 -11.47
C GLY A 118 12.94 16.82 -10.39
N ILE A 119 12.87 15.77 -9.55
CA ILE A 119 11.93 15.67 -8.43
C ILE A 119 12.68 15.98 -7.13
N LYS A 120 12.18 16.93 -6.34
CA LYS A 120 12.77 17.37 -5.05
C LYS A 120 12.53 16.35 -3.93
N ALA A 121 13.06 15.15 -4.08
CA ALA A 121 12.88 14.03 -3.15
C ALA A 121 13.58 14.26 -1.80
N ARG A 122 14.76 14.89 -1.76
CA ARG A 122 15.53 15.08 -0.52
C ARG A 122 14.80 15.92 0.53
N ASP A 123 14.02 16.89 0.07
CA ASP A 123 13.27 17.81 0.94
C ASP A 123 11.88 17.30 1.31
N THR A 124 11.41 16.24 0.64
CA THR A 124 10.00 15.80 0.73
C THR A 124 9.84 14.37 1.21
N VAL A 125 10.88 13.54 1.19
CA VAL A 125 10.79 12.13 1.59
C VAL A 125 11.36 11.92 2.98
N PHE A 126 10.62 11.20 3.81
CA PHE A 126 10.95 10.93 5.21
C PHE A 126 10.80 9.45 5.55
N VAL A 127 11.53 9.00 6.57
CA VAL A 127 11.49 7.64 7.12
C VAL A 127 11.14 7.74 8.59
N ALA A 128 10.10 7.04 9.05
CA ALA A 128 9.78 7.04 10.47
C ALA A 128 10.93 6.44 11.29
N ASN A 129 11.28 7.08 12.41
CA ASN A 129 12.39 6.68 13.30
C ASN A 129 12.40 5.18 13.65
N ASN A 130 11.21 4.60 13.82
CA ASN A 130 10.98 3.22 14.25
C ASN A 130 10.78 2.20 13.10
N VAL A 131 11.05 2.56 11.85
CA VAL A 131 11.10 1.62 10.71
C VAL A 131 12.24 0.62 10.88
N HIS A 132 12.01 -0.66 10.55
CA HIS A 132 13.06 -1.68 10.60
C HIS A 132 13.87 -1.74 9.30
N ILE A 133 15.13 -2.14 9.41
CA ILE A 133 16.10 -2.08 8.34
C ILE A 133 16.36 -3.45 7.71
N ILE A 134 16.40 -3.48 6.38
CA ILE A 134 16.87 -4.62 5.59
C ILE A 134 18.40 -4.55 5.57
N THR A 135 19.05 -5.62 6.04
CA THR A 135 20.51 -5.76 6.06
C THR A 135 20.98 -6.61 4.89
N ASP A 136 22.29 -6.61 4.63
CA ASP A 136 22.88 -7.50 3.63
C ASP A 136 22.71 -8.99 3.99
N ALA A 137 22.70 -9.31 5.29
CA ALA A 137 22.40 -10.66 5.76
C ALA A 137 20.96 -11.07 5.40
N HIS A 138 19.98 -10.18 5.55
CA HIS A 138 18.60 -10.44 5.12
C HIS A 138 18.52 -10.72 3.61
N LYS A 139 19.20 -9.91 2.79
CA LYS A 139 19.26 -10.11 1.33
C LYS A 139 19.92 -11.45 0.97
N ALA A 140 21.06 -11.76 1.59
CA ALA A 140 21.78 -13.00 1.35
C ALA A 140 20.99 -14.26 1.75
N GLU A 141 20.18 -14.17 2.82
CA GLU A 141 19.26 -15.22 3.23
C GLU A 141 18.11 -15.37 2.23
N ASP A 142 17.42 -14.28 1.89
CA ASP A 142 16.25 -14.28 1.02
C ASP A 142 16.58 -14.74 -0.41
N ASN A 143 17.78 -14.43 -0.91
CA ASN A 143 18.26 -14.91 -2.21
C ASN A 143 18.43 -16.43 -2.31
N LYS A 144 18.47 -17.14 -1.17
CA LYS A 144 18.52 -18.61 -1.12
C LYS A 144 17.12 -19.23 -1.09
N ASP A 145 16.05 -18.44 -1.04
CA ASP A 145 14.69 -18.98 -1.03
C ASP A 145 14.38 -19.72 -2.33
N THR A 146 13.90 -20.95 -2.16
CA THR A 146 13.44 -21.79 -3.27
C THR A 146 11.98 -22.17 -3.13
N LYS A 147 11.31 -21.85 -2.01
CA LYS A 147 9.96 -22.35 -1.71
C LYS A 147 8.87 -21.37 -2.12
N VAL A 148 8.96 -20.12 -1.66
CA VAL A 148 7.92 -19.11 -1.90
C VAL A 148 8.11 -18.46 -3.28
N GLY A 149 9.37 -18.26 -3.68
CA GLY A 149 9.73 -17.52 -4.89
C GLY A 149 9.76 -16.02 -4.62
N THR A 150 10.40 -15.61 -3.53
CA THR A 150 10.52 -14.20 -3.13
C THR A 150 11.28 -13.37 -4.18
N THR A 151 11.32 -12.06 -3.95
CA THR A 151 12.05 -11.10 -4.79
C THR A 151 13.54 -11.03 -4.45
N GLY A 152 14.02 -11.77 -3.44
CA GLY A 152 15.43 -11.73 -3.00
C GLY A 152 15.86 -10.38 -2.43
N GLN A 153 14.91 -9.64 -1.83
CA GLN A 153 15.13 -8.27 -1.36
C GLN A 153 15.34 -8.19 0.15
N GLY A 154 15.25 -9.31 0.87
CA GLY A 154 15.47 -9.35 2.33
C GLY A 154 14.25 -8.95 3.16
N ASN A 155 13.09 -8.73 2.54
CA ASN A 155 11.88 -8.33 3.25
C ASN A 155 11.44 -9.34 4.31
N GLY A 156 11.35 -10.63 3.95
CA GLY A 156 10.89 -11.67 4.87
C GLY A 156 11.76 -11.78 6.12
N PRO A 157 13.08 -11.98 5.97
CA PRO A 157 14.01 -11.97 7.10
C PRO A 157 13.94 -10.68 7.94
N ALA A 158 13.82 -9.50 7.32
CA ALA A 158 13.69 -8.25 8.06
C ALA A 158 12.40 -8.18 8.90
N TYR A 159 11.27 -8.66 8.37
CA TYR A 159 10.03 -8.76 9.13
C TYR A 159 10.13 -9.79 10.26
N ARG A 160 10.77 -10.94 10.03
CA ARG A 160 11.04 -11.92 11.08
C ARG A 160 11.81 -11.26 12.22
N ASP A 161 12.90 -10.57 11.93
CA ASP A 161 13.75 -9.95 12.95
C ASP A 161 13.04 -8.80 13.69
N LYS A 162 12.17 -8.06 12.99
CA LYS A 162 11.25 -7.10 13.61
C LYS A 162 10.36 -7.74 14.66
N PHE A 163 9.68 -8.84 14.32
CA PHE A 163 8.78 -9.52 15.27
C PHE A 163 9.52 -10.35 16.32
N ALA A 164 10.74 -10.81 16.03
CA ALA A 164 11.64 -11.43 17.00
C ALA A 164 12.22 -10.41 18.00
N ARG A 165 12.16 -9.11 17.67
CA ARG A 165 12.73 -7.98 18.43
C ARG A 165 14.27 -7.97 18.41
N THR A 166 14.85 -8.46 17.32
CA THR A 166 16.29 -8.52 17.09
C THR A 166 16.75 -7.61 15.95
N GLY A 167 15.82 -7.05 15.17
CA GLY A 167 16.12 -6.19 14.03
C GLY A 167 16.59 -4.77 14.43
N ILE A 168 17.31 -4.14 13.50
CA ILE A 168 17.81 -2.76 13.64
C ILE A 168 16.74 -1.78 13.12
N ARG A 169 16.58 -0.64 13.80
CA ARG A 169 15.67 0.45 13.40
C ARG A 169 16.41 1.61 12.72
N ALA A 170 15.67 2.40 11.94
CA ALA A 170 16.19 3.52 11.16
C ALA A 170 16.89 4.59 12.00
N GLU A 171 16.43 4.85 13.23
CA GLU A 171 17.07 5.77 14.18
C GLU A 171 18.53 5.43 14.51
N HIS A 172 18.94 4.17 14.31
CA HIS A 172 20.31 3.71 14.55
C HIS A 172 21.19 3.70 13.29
N VAL A 173 20.67 4.12 12.13
CA VAL A 173 21.40 4.15 10.86
C VAL A 173 21.86 5.59 10.56
N PRO A 174 23.17 5.90 10.64
CA PRO A 174 23.68 7.27 10.48
C PRO A 174 23.26 7.96 9.19
N GLU A 175 23.24 7.23 8.07
CA GLU A 175 22.94 7.75 6.74
C GLU A 175 21.47 8.17 6.58
N LEU A 176 20.57 7.61 7.42
CA LEU A 176 19.14 7.94 7.39
C LEU A 176 18.80 9.15 8.25
N LYS A 177 19.69 9.62 9.13
CA LYS A 177 19.44 10.75 10.05
C LYS A 177 18.80 11.99 9.39
N PRO A 178 19.21 12.43 8.19
CA PRO A 178 18.59 13.60 7.54
C PRO A 178 17.13 13.41 7.14
N TYR A 179 16.68 12.15 7.02
CA TYR A 179 15.35 11.78 6.54
C TYR A 179 14.42 11.34 7.67
N LEU A 180 14.90 11.28 8.92
CA LEU A 180 14.09 10.76 10.01
C LEU A 180 12.94 11.71 10.38
N ILE A 181 11.78 11.12 10.65
CA ILE A 181 10.62 11.81 11.19
C ILE A 181 10.04 11.04 12.37
N ASP A 182 9.58 11.75 13.40
CA ASP A 182 8.75 11.17 14.44
C ASP A 182 7.28 11.23 14.00
N LEU A 183 6.64 10.07 13.84
CA LEU A 183 5.25 10.02 13.38
C LEU A 183 4.26 10.59 14.39
N TYR A 184 4.51 10.44 15.69
CA TYR A 184 3.62 10.99 16.69
C TYR A 184 3.60 12.52 16.60
N ASP A 185 4.77 13.14 16.51
CA ASP A 185 4.88 14.58 16.32
C ASP A 185 4.31 15.04 14.98
N ALA A 186 4.52 14.26 13.90
CA ALA A 186 3.96 14.57 12.58
C ALA A 186 2.42 14.55 12.56
N TRP A 187 1.81 13.62 13.29
CA TRP A 187 0.35 13.45 13.34
C TRP A 187 -0.32 14.37 14.36
N PHE A 188 0.32 14.60 15.50
CA PHE A 188 -0.33 15.21 16.68
C PHE A 188 0.42 16.39 17.30
N GLY A 189 1.70 16.60 16.95
CA GLY A 189 2.53 17.67 17.53
C GLY A 189 2.22 19.06 16.98
N GLY A 190 1.64 19.16 15.78
CA GLY A 190 1.30 20.43 15.14
C GLY A 190 -0.07 21.00 15.55
N THR A 191 -0.32 22.27 15.17
CA THR A 191 -1.62 22.97 15.37
C THR A 191 -2.57 22.89 14.18
N LYS A 192 -2.12 22.32 13.05
CA LYS A 192 -2.89 22.21 11.81
C LYS A 192 -3.54 20.84 11.70
N ALA A 193 -4.68 20.76 11.02
CA ALA A 193 -5.30 19.48 10.69
C ALA A 193 -4.39 18.64 9.78
N VAL A 194 -4.28 17.35 10.09
CA VAL A 194 -3.47 16.39 9.34
C VAL A 194 -4.38 15.55 8.45
N LYS A 195 -4.05 15.51 7.16
CA LYS A 195 -4.71 14.70 6.14
C LYS A 195 -3.68 13.78 5.51
N VAL A 196 -3.81 12.48 5.75
CA VAL A 196 -2.89 11.45 5.27
C VAL A 196 -3.52 10.70 4.09
N LEU A 197 -2.76 10.48 3.03
CA LEU A 197 -3.07 9.45 2.05
C LEU A 197 -2.17 8.25 2.32
N ALA A 198 -2.74 7.14 2.77
CA ALA A 198 -2.01 5.91 3.03
C ALA A 198 -1.98 5.03 1.76
N GLU A 199 -0.81 4.85 1.17
CA GLU A 199 -0.56 4.05 -0.03
C GLU A 199 -0.02 2.67 0.35
N GLY A 200 -0.76 1.61 -0.01
CA GLY A 200 -0.36 0.24 0.27
C GLY A 200 0.65 -0.30 -0.74
N ALA A 201 1.47 -1.24 -0.28
CA ALA A 201 2.26 -2.13 -1.14
C ALA A 201 1.60 -3.52 -1.24
N GLN A 202 1.90 -4.25 -2.32
CA GLN A 202 1.29 -5.55 -2.64
C GLN A 202 -0.26 -5.50 -2.70
N GLY A 203 -0.95 -6.63 -2.61
CA GLY A 203 -2.42 -6.68 -2.62
C GLY A 203 -2.96 -7.73 -1.67
N PHE A 204 -4.27 -7.68 -1.46
CA PHE A 204 -5.00 -8.51 -0.49
C PHE A 204 -4.69 -10.01 -0.59
N GLY A 205 -4.59 -10.56 -1.81
CA GLY A 205 -4.25 -11.98 -2.03
C GLY A 205 -2.84 -12.37 -1.60
N LEU A 206 -1.97 -11.37 -1.34
CA LEU A 206 -0.61 -11.54 -0.81
C LEU A 206 -0.50 -11.14 0.67
N ASP A 207 -1.59 -10.83 1.36
CA ASP A 207 -1.55 -10.51 2.79
C ASP A 207 -1.09 -11.73 3.60
N ILE A 208 -0.26 -11.51 4.62
CA ILE A 208 0.33 -12.60 5.42
C ILE A 208 -0.70 -13.50 6.11
N ASP A 209 -1.84 -12.96 6.52
CA ASP A 209 -2.89 -13.71 7.24
C ASP A 209 -4.07 -14.07 6.33
N TRP A 210 -4.40 -13.17 5.40
CA TRP A 210 -5.64 -13.25 4.62
C TRP A 210 -5.44 -13.69 3.18
N GLY A 211 -4.19 -13.70 2.71
CA GLY A 211 -3.80 -14.13 1.39
C GLY A 211 -3.62 -15.64 1.27
N ASP A 212 -3.03 -16.05 0.15
CA ASP A 212 -2.81 -17.45 -0.20
C ASP A 212 -1.55 -18.04 0.48
N TYR A 213 -1.57 -18.13 1.81
CA TYR A 213 -0.42 -18.62 2.60
C TYR A 213 0.00 -20.05 2.17
N PRO A 214 1.31 -20.33 1.98
CA PRO A 214 2.48 -19.51 2.31
C PRO A 214 2.97 -18.59 1.18
N TYR A 215 2.23 -18.45 0.07
CA TYR A 215 2.63 -17.69 -1.12
C TYR A 215 2.29 -16.20 -1.03
N VAL A 216 2.63 -15.60 0.11
CA VAL A 216 2.23 -14.25 0.53
C VAL A 216 3.45 -13.39 0.85
N THR A 217 3.25 -12.09 1.03
CA THR A 217 4.29 -11.22 1.61
C THR A 217 4.29 -11.33 3.15
N SER A 218 5.33 -10.84 3.79
CA SER A 218 5.49 -10.88 5.25
C SER A 218 4.88 -9.64 5.96
N SER A 219 3.88 -9.02 5.36
CA SER A 219 3.25 -7.79 5.85
C SER A 219 1.74 -7.78 5.62
N HIS A 220 1.02 -6.93 6.36
CA HIS A 220 -0.42 -6.73 6.16
C HIS A 220 -0.68 -5.72 5.04
N CYS A 221 -1.42 -6.15 4.02
CA CYS A 221 -1.77 -5.36 2.85
C CYS A 221 -3.13 -4.65 2.99
N THR A 222 -3.79 -4.82 4.13
CA THR A 222 -5.13 -4.30 4.45
C THR A 222 -5.10 -2.91 5.10
N VAL A 223 -6.28 -2.30 5.27
CA VAL A 223 -6.50 -1.08 6.07
C VAL A 223 -6.00 -1.24 7.51
N GLY A 224 -6.04 -2.46 8.07
CA GLY A 224 -5.43 -2.75 9.36
C GLY A 224 -3.94 -2.40 9.39
N GLY A 225 -3.21 -2.72 8.32
CA GLY A 225 -1.81 -2.33 8.15
C GLY A 225 -1.60 -0.81 8.14
N ALA A 226 -2.52 -0.05 7.53
CA ALA A 226 -2.47 1.41 7.53
C ALA A 226 -2.64 2.00 8.94
N ILE A 227 -3.62 1.50 9.70
CA ILE A 227 -3.92 1.96 11.07
C ILE A 227 -2.72 1.75 12.02
N LEU A 228 -1.96 0.66 11.86
CA LEU A 228 -0.78 0.34 12.67
C LEU A 228 0.37 1.36 12.56
N ASN A 229 0.25 2.39 11.71
CA ASN A 229 1.23 3.47 11.57
C ASN A 229 0.87 4.72 12.42
N GLY A 230 0.21 4.50 13.56
CA GLY A 230 -0.08 5.56 14.54
C GLY A 230 -1.29 6.43 14.21
N VAL A 231 -2.20 5.94 13.37
CA VAL A 231 -3.43 6.67 12.99
C VAL A 231 -4.65 5.99 13.64
N PRO A 232 -5.53 6.72 14.35
CA PRO A 232 -6.71 6.12 14.97
C PRO A 232 -7.66 5.52 13.92
N HIS A 233 -8.27 4.38 14.22
CA HIS A 233 -9.22 3.73 13.31
C HIS A 233 -10.38 4.67 12.88
N SER A 234 -10.87 5.54 13.77
CA SER A 234 -11.92 6.52 13.49
C SER A 234 -11.50 7.66 12.55
N ALA A 235 -10.20 7.80 12.29
CA ALA A 235 -9.65 8.78 11.35
C ALA A 235 -9.77 8.33 9.89
N VAL A 236 -9.97 7.03 9.61
CA VAL A 236 -10.14 6.52 8.25
C VAL A 236 -11.46 7.05 7.67
N LYS A 237 -11.38 7.74 6.52
CA LYS A 237 -12.54 8.38 5.87
C LYS A 237 -12.94 7.69 4.58
N GLU A 238 -12.01 7.57 3.64
CA GLU A 238 -12.25 6.86 2.40
C GLU A 238 -11.23 5.74 2.21
N VAL A 239 -11.72 4.58 1.78
CA VAL A 239 -10.89 3.46 1.36
C VAL A 239 -11.09 3.24 -0.14
N TRP A 240 -10.00 3.40 -0.89
CA TRP A 240 -9.91 3.23 -2.33
C TRP A 240 -9.35 1.85 -2.65
N GLY A 241 -10.22 0.95 -3.09
CA GLY A 241 -9.86 -0.38 -3.56
C GLY A 241 -9.50 -0.35 -5.04
N VAL A 242 -8.32 -0.88 -5.38
CA VAL A 242 -7.82 -0.94 -6.75
C VAL A 242 -7.74 -2.39 -7.21
N ALA A 243 -8.32 -2.68 -8.37
CA ALA A 243 -8.29 -3.98 -9.02
C ALA A 243 -8.00 -3.81 -10.51
N LYS A 244 -7.48 -4.83 -11.18
CA LYS A 244 -7.52 -4.94 -12.64
C LYS A 244 -8.79 -5.67 -13.06
N MET A 245 -9.17 -5.55 -14.34
CA MET A 245 -10.27 -6.32 -14.94
C MET A 245 -9.99 -7.84 -15.06
N TYR A 246 -8.78 -8.26 -14.76
CA TYR A 246 -8.28 -9.64 -14.71
C TYR A 246 -7.29 -9.72 -13.54
N GLU A 247 -6.78 -10.90 -13.20
CA GLU A 247 -5.77 -11.04 -12.15
C GLU A 247 -4.39 -11.33 -12.72
N THR A 248 -3.38 -10.90 -11.98
CA THR A 248 -1.98 -11.19 -12.27
C THR A 248 -1.25 -11.64 -11.03
N TYR A 249 -0.38 -12.63 -11.19
CA TYR A 249 0.43 -13.16 -10.10
C TYR A 249 1.89 -13.35 -10.54
N VAL A 250 2.81 -13.12 -9.61
CA VAL A 250 4.24 -13.40 -9.79
C VAL A 250 4.71 -14.29 -8.65
N GLY A 251 5.27 -15.45 -8.98
CA GLY A 251 5.68 -16.45 -7.99
C GLY A 251 5.65 -17.86 -8.58
N LYS A 252 5.89 -18.87 -7.74
CA LYS A 252 6.05 -20.27 -8.17
C LYS A 252 4.73 -21.07 -8.23
N LYS A 253 3.65 -20.58 -7.62
CA LYS A 253 2.35 -21.27 -7.63
C LYS A 253 1.79 -21.37 -9.05
N LYS A 254 1.08 -22.47 -9.35
CA LYS A 254 0.21 -22.58 -10.53
C LYS A 254 -0.98 -21.64 -10.36
N PHE A 255 -0.96 -20.53 -11.10
CA PHE A 255 -1.96 -19.46 -11.00
C PHE A 255 -2.71 -19.28 -12.33
N GLN A 256 -2.00 -19.34 -13.45
CA GLN A 256 -2.58 -19.20 -14.78
C GLN A 256 -3.28 -20.51 -15.20
N PRO A 257 -4.57 -20.47 -15.57
CA PRO A 257 -5.25 -21.61 -16.16
C PRO A 257 -4.74 -21.90 -17.57
N GLU A 258 -5.12 -23.06 -18.11
CA GLU A 258 -4.80 -23.42 -19.49
C GLU A 258 -5.63 -22.57 -20.48
N GLY A 259 -5.00 -22.17 -21.58
CA GLY A 259 -5.66 -21.43 -22.66
C GLY A 259 -4.83 -20.25 -23.18
N GLU A 260 -4.82 -20.07 -24.51
CA GLU A 260 -4.07 -18.99 -25.16
C GLU A 260 -4.54 -17.58 -24.75
N VAL A 261 -5.80 -17.44 -24.32
CA VAL A 261 -6.38 -16.17 -23.89
C VAL A 261 -5.55 -15.51 -22.79
N PHE A 262 -5.00 -16.29 -21.86
CA PHE A 262 -4.18 -15.78 -20.77
C PHE A 262 -2.83 -15.25 -21.28
N ASN A 263 -2.20 -15.93 -22.23
CA ASN A 263 -0.98 -15.41 -22.87
C ASN A 263 -1.26 -14.09 -23.61
N LYS A 264 -2.39 -14.00 -24.33
CA LYS A 264 -2.82 -12.77 -25.01
C LYS A 264 -3.07 -11.62 -24.03
N ILE A 265 -3.70 -11.89 -22.88
CA ILE A 265 -3.88 -10.90 -21.80
C ILE A 265 -2.53 -10.44 -21.26
N ALA A 266 -1.61 -11.37 -21.01
CA ALA A 266 -0.28 -11.03 -20.51
C ALA A 266 0.52 -10.16 -21.49
N ASP A 267 0.46 -10.46 -22.79
CA ASP A 267 1.14 -9.68 -23.84
C ASP A 267 0.51 -8.30 -24.01
N ALA A 268 -0.83 -8.22 -24.16
CA ALA A 268 -1.54 -6.96 -24.31
C ALA A 268 -1.44 -6.06 -23.07
N GLY A 269 -1.37 -6.67 -21.88
CA GLY A 269 -1.22 -5.96 -20.61
C GLY A 269 0.21 -5.54 -20.28
N GLU A 270 1.21 -5.91 -21.09
CA GLU A 270 2.65 -5.76 -20.79
C GLU A 270 2.98 -6.32 -19.39
N GLU A 271 2.49 -7.52 -19.07
CA GLU A 271 2.50 -8.05 -17.70
C GLU A 271 3.86 -8.62 -17.28
N PHE A 272 4.77 -7.71 -16.95
CA PHE A 272 6.12 -8.00 -16.49
C PHE A 272 6.43 -7.28 -15.18
N GLY A 273 7.10 -7.97 -14.25
CA GLY A 273 7.50 -7.40 -12.96
C GLY A 273 8.46 -6.22 -13.13
N ALA A 274 8.12 -5.05 -12.57
CA ALA A 274 8.94 -3.84 -12.68
C ALA A 274 10.36 -4.00 -12.10
N THR A 275 10.51 -4.82 -11.04
CA THR A 275 11.80 -5.07 -10.39
C THR A 275 12.55 -6.25 -10.99
N THR A 276 11.86 -7.37 -11.25
CA THR A 276 12.50 -8.64 -11.63
C THR A 276 12.48 -8.91 -13.12
N GLY A 277 11.69 -8.17 -13.90
CA GLY A 277 11.43 -8.45 -15.32
C GLY A 277 10.65 -9.73 -15.60
N ARG A 278 10.27 -10.50 -14.55
CA ARG A 278 9.59 -11.79 -14.73
C ARG A 278 8.19 -11.58 -15.32
N ARG A 279 7.85 -12.36 -16.34
CA ARG A 279 6.49 -12.43 -16.90
C ARG A 279 5.53 -12.89 -15.81
N ARG A 280 4.42 -12.19 -15.66
CA ARG A 280 3.37 -12.54 -14.70
C ARG A 280 2.44 -13.58 -15.32
N GLN A 281 1.95 -14.45 -14.46
CA GLN A 281 0.83 -15.33 -14.77
C GLN A 281 -0.46 -14.50 -14.75
N THR A 282 -1.37 -14.75 -15.68
CA THR A 282 -2.67 -14.05 -15.75
C THR A 282 -3.83 -15.00 -15.53
N ASN A 283 -4.92 -14.51 -14.94
CA ASN A 283 -6.15 -15.26 -14.74
C ASN A 283 -7.37 -14.33 -14.88
N TRP A 284 -8.57 -14.87 -14.98
CA TRP A 284 -9.80 -14.10 -14.82
C TRP A 284 -9.91 -13.54 -13.40
N MET A 285 -10.65 -12.44 -13.25
CA MET A 285 -10.91 -11.86 -11.93
C MET A 285 -11.73 -12.82 -11.06
N ASP A 286 -11.28 -13.09 -9.84
CA ASP A 286 -12.01 -13.89 -8.86
C ASP A 286 -12.96 -12.98 -8.04
N MET A 287 -14.26 -13.19 -8.20
CA MET A 287 -15.28 -12.41 -7.51
C MET A 287 -15.30 -12.68 -6.01
N GLN A 288 -15.02 -13.89 -5.54
CA GLN A 288 -15.00 -14.22 -4.12
C GLN A 288 -13.83 -13.51 -3.42
N LEU A 289 -12.64 -13.51 -4.03
CA LEU A 289 -11.48 -12.78 -3.52
C LEU A 289 -11.75 -11.28 -3.48
N LEU A 290 -12.26 -10.72 -4.59
CA LEU A 290 -12.58 -9.29 -4.70
C LEU A 290 -13.60 -8.85 -3.62
N GLU A 291 -14.70 -9.59 -3.48
CA GLU A 291 -15.74 -9.28 -2.50
C GLU A 291 -15.23 -9.37 -1.06
N ARG A 292 -14.41 -10.38 -0.76
CA ARG A 292 -13.77 -10.53 0.55
C ARG A 292 -12.84 -9.35 0.84
N ALA A 293 -11.99 -8.98 -0.12
CA ALA A 293 -11.09 -7.83 0.00
C ALA A 293 -11.87 -6.52 0.25
N ILE A 294 -12.97 -6.32 -0.47
CA ILE A 294 -13.84 -5.14 -0.32
C ILE A 294 -14.45 -5.07 1.07
N ARG A 295 -15.04 -6.17 1.54
CA ARG A 295 -15.70 -6.23 2.86
C ARG A 295 -14.70 -6.04 4.00
N MET A 296 -13.57 -6.75 3.95
CA MET A 296 -12.57 -6.71 5.02
C MET A 296 -11.87 -5.36 5.16
N ASN A 297 -11.72 -4.63 4.05
CA ASN A 297 -11.11 -3.30 4.05
C ASN A 297 -12.13 -2.17 4.18
N ALA A 298 -13.44 -2.47 4.29
CA ALA A 298 -14.50 -1.47 4.27
C ALA A 298 -14.34 -0.48 3.09
N VAL A 299 -14.10 -1.03 1.89
CA VAL A 299 -13.86 -0.23 0.68
C VAL A 299 -15.05 0.68 0.41
N THR A 300 -14.76 1.92 0.03
CA THR A 300 -15.75 2.96 -0.27
C THR A 300 -15.77 3.37 -1.74
N HIS A 301 -14.63 3.22 -2.42
CA HIS A 301 -14.43 3.53 -3.83
C HIS A 301 -13.70 2.36 -4.48
N VAL A 302 -14.12 1.95 -5.68
CA VAL A 302 -13.45 0.90 -6.44
C VAL A 302 -12.98 1.45 -7.78
N VAL A 303 -11.72 1.20 -8.12
CA VAL A 303 -11.13 1.52 -9.42
C VAL A 303 -10.72 0.22 -10.10
N PHE A 304 -11.35 -0.06 -11.25
CA PHE A 304 -10.91 -1.13 -12.14
C PHE A 304 -10.00 -0.58 -13.24
N ASN A 305 -8.76 -1.04 -13.25
CA ASN A 305 -7.77 -0.71 -14.26
C ASN A 305 -7.70 -1.76 -15.37
N LYS A 306 -7.02 -1.41 -16.47
CA LYS A 306 -6.69 -2.31 -17.58
C LYS A 306 -7.91 -2.88 -18.32
N VAL A 307 -8.97 -2.06 -18.46
CA VAL A 307 -10.16 -2.42 -19.24
C VAL A 307 -9.82 -2.59 -20.72
N ASP A 308 -8.93 -1.74 -21.23
CA ASP A 308 -8.38 -1.73 -22.58
C ASP A 308 -7.73 -3.07 -22.97
N VAL A 309 -7.11 -3.77 -22.02
CA VAL A 309 -6.47 -5.06 -22.27
C VAL A 309 -7.49 -6.13 -22.65
N LEU A 310 -8.56 -6.30 -21.87
CA LEU A 310 -9.62 -7.27 -22.21
C LEU A 310 -10.34 -6.90 -23.50
N ARG A 311 -10.47 -5.60 -23.78
CA ARG A 311 -11.00 -5.09 -25.05
C ARG A 311 -10.12 -5.48 -26.24
N ALA A 312 -8.80 -5.32 -26.12
CA ALA A 312 -7.85 -5.71 -27.15
C ALA A 312 -7.84 -7.23 -27.40
N VAL A 313 -7.99 -8.03 -26.33
CA VAL A 313 -8.07 -9.50 -26.42
C VAL A 313 -9.44 -9.95 -26.96
N GLY A 314 -10.49 -9.16 -26.76
CA GLY A 314 -11.85 -9.49 -27.17
C GLY A 314 -12.53 -10.56 -26.31
N ALA A 315 -12.06 -10.77 -25.08
CA ALA A 315 -12.57 -11.81 -24.18
C ALA A 315 -12.90 -11.23 -22.80
N TRP A 316 -14.09 -11.57 -22.28
CA TRP A 316 -14.63 -11.02 -21.04
C TRP A 316 -15.14 -12.15 -20.17
N ALA A 317 -14.55 -12.35 -19.00
CA ALA A 317 -15.03 -13.31 -18.02
C ALA A 317 -14.56 -12.97 -16.60
N VAL A 318 -15.26 -13.52 -15.62
CA VAL A 318 -14.84 -13.61 -14.22
C VAL A 318 -14.88 -15.06 -13.77
N VAL A 319 -14.21 -15.37 -12.66
CA VAL A 319 -14.53 -16.56 -11.85
C VAL A 319 -15.53 -16.13 -10.78
N ASP A 320 -16.68 -16.79 -10.72
CA ASP A 320 -17.69 -16.58 -9.68
C ASP A 320 -18.20 -17.94 -9.20
N ASN A 321 -18.15 -18.17 -7.90
CA ASN A 321 -18.52 -19.41 -7.21
C ASN A 321 -17.79 -20.65 -7.76
N GLY A 322 -16.50 -20.47 -8.08
CA GLY A 322 -15.63 -21.54 -8.59
C GLY A 322 -15.81 -21.87 -10.08
N GLY A 323 -16.70 -21.17 -10.79
CA GLY A 323 -16.92 -21.34 -12.23
C GLY A 323 -16.54 -20.12 -13.05
N VAL A 324 -16.07 -20.33 -14.29
CA VAL A 324 -15.85 -19.23 -15.24
C VAL A 324 -17.19 -18.76 -15.78
N MET A 325 -17.49 -17.47 -15.60
CA MET A 325 -18.67 -16.80 -16.12
C MET A 325 -18.27 -15.85 -17.26
N PRO A 326 -18.51 -16.21 -18.52
CA PRO A 326 -18.20 -15.36 -19.66
C PRO A 326 -19.28 -14.29 -19.89
N PHE A 327 -18.89 -13.19 -20.52
CA PHE A 327 -19.76 -12.09 -20.95
C PHE A 327 -19.61 -11.85 -22.46
N LYS A 328 -20.68 -11.41 -23.11
CA LYS A 328 -20.64 -11.14 -24.56
C LYS A 328 -19.97 -9.81 -24.91
N SER A 329 -19.84 -8.91 -23.94
CA SER A 329 -19.27 -7.58 -24.15
C SER A 329 -18.76 -6.95 -22.86
N GLU A 330 -17.91 -5.93 -23.02
CA GLU A 330 -17.48 -5.03 -21.95
C GLU A 330 -18.67 -4.46 -21.17
N ARG A 331 -19.73 -4.04 -21.88
CA ARG A 331 -20.93 -3.44 -21.28
C ARG A 331 -21.64 -4.43 -20.35
N GLU A 332 -21.73 -5.69 -20.74
CA GLU A 332 -22.34 -6.73 -19.91
C GLU A 332 -21.52 -6.99 -18.64
N MET A 333 -20.19 -7.14 -18.77
CA MET A 333 -19.32 -7.34 -17.61
C MET A 333 -19.33 -6.13 -16.68
N LYS A 334 -19.23 -4.90 -17.20
CA LYS A 334 -19.36 -3.65 -16.40
C LYS A 334 -20.71 -3.57 -15.69
N SER A 335 -21.81 -3.92 -16.36
CA SER A 335 -23.14 -3.95 -15.72
C SER A 335 -23.24 -5.02 -14.64
N PHE A 336 -22.61 -6.17 -14.81
CA PHE A 336 -22.54 -7.22 -13.80
C PHE A 336 -21.79 -6.72 -12.56
N LEU A 337 -20.57 -6.18 -12.74
CA LEU A 337 -19.76 -5.62 -11.66
C LEU A 337 -20.48 -4.49 -10.93
N GLN A 338 -21.14 -3.58 -11.64
CA GLN A 338 -21.94 -2.50 -11.04
C GLN A 338 -23.05 -3.05 -10.13
N LYS A 339 -23.80 -4.06 -10.58
CA LYS A 339 -24.88 -4.66 -9.78
C LYS A 339 -24.31 -5.40 -8.57
N ARG A 340 -23.23 -6.15 -8.77
CA ARG A 340 -22.60 -6.96 -7.72
C ARG A 340 -21.94 -6.09 -6.65
N LEU A 341 -21.26 -5.02 -7.02
CA LEU A 341 -20.62 -4.11 -6.08
C LEU A 341 -21.64 -3.20 -5.36
N ALA A 342 -22.78 -2.89 -5.99
CA ALA A 342 -23.87 -2.18 -5.31
C ALA A 342 -24.40 -2.96 -4.09
N SER A 343 -24.46 -4.29 -4.14
CA SER A 343 -24.87 -5.11 -2.98
C SER A 343 -23.85 -5.13 -1.85
N LEU A 344 -22.62 -4.66 -2.10
CA LEU A 344 -21.57 -4.44 -1.10
C LEU A 344 -21.55 -3.01 -0.56
N GLY A 345 -22.49 -2.16 -0.98
CA GLY A 345 -22.53 -0.75 -0.60
C GLY A 345 -21.66 0.18 -1.45
N ILE A 346 -21.15 -0.27 -2.61
CA ILE A 346 -20.41 0.57 -3.55
C ILE A 346 -21.36 1.11 -4.63
N PRO A 347 -21.83 2.37 -4.54
CA PRO A 347 -22.71 2.93 -5.56
C PRO A 347 -21.97 3.19 -6.87
N ARG A 348 -22.71 3.30 -7.98
CA ARG A 348 -22.15 3.62 -9.31
C ARG A 348 -21.28 4.88 -9.34
N SER A 349 -21.61 5.89 -8.52
CA SER A 349 -20.84 7.14 -8.42
C SER A 349 -19.46 6.98 -7.75
N LYS A 350 -19.19 5.80 -7.19
CA LYS A 350 -17.95 5.45 -6.48
C LYS A 350 -17.21 4.28 -7.15
N LEU A 351 -17.64 3.91 -8.35
CA LEU A 351 -17.07 2.83 -9.15
C LEU A 351 -16.52 3.37 -10.47
N PHE A 352 -15.23 3.21 -10.68
CA PHE A 352 -14.48 3.78 -11.79
C PHE A 352 -13.87 2.67 -12.66
N PHE A 353 -13.80 2.92 -13.96
CA PHE A 353 -13.24 2.01 -14.96
C PHE A 353 -12.22 2.78 -15.80
N SER A 354 -10.95 2.55 -15.53
CA SER A 354 -9.84 3.26 -16.16
C SER A 354 -9.33 2.51 -17.38
N GLU A 355 -9.15 3.24 -18.47
CA GLU A 355 -8.78 2.69 -19.79
C GLU A 355 -7.39 3.11 -20.28
N ASN A 356 -6.70 4.03 -19.61
CA ASN A 356 -5.39 4.53 -20.04
C ASN A 356 -4.39 4.56 -18.88
N LYS A 357 -3.12 4.91 -19.14
CA LYS A 357 -2.08 4.98 -18.11
C LYS A 357 -2.18 6.26 -17.25
N ASP A 358 -2.98 7.25 -17.66
CA ASP A 358 -2.89 8.64 -17.19
C ASP A 358 -4.09 9.17 -16.36
N GLY A 359 -5.24 8.48 -16.33
CA GLY A 359 -6.44 8.95 -15.59
C GLY A 359 -7.34 7.84 -15.06
N ILE A 360 -8.05 8.09 -13.95
CA ILE A 360 -9.01 7.15 -13.33
C ILE A 360 -10.34 7.14 -14.07
#